data_AF-A0A6M3JM75-F1
#
_entry.id   AF-A0A6M3JM75-F1
#
_cell.length_a   1.000
_cell.length_b   1.000
_cell.length_c   1.000
_cell.angle_alpha   90.00
_cell.angle_beta   90.00
_cell.angle_gamma   90.00
#
_symmetry.space_group_name_H-M   'P 1'
#
loop_
_entity.id
_entity.type
_entity.pdbx_description
1 polymer ?
#
loop_
_entity_poly.entity_id
_entity_poly.type
_entity_poly.pdbx_seq_one_letter_code
_entity_poly.pdbx_strand_id
1 'polypeptide(L)' 'MPEIGVEIEIYCVCGNGLCNQTSAGTKYNRPCFTVDPCEKCIDAARDKGYSEGQDSVGHQGG' A
#
# COMPACT_ATOMS: atom_id res chain seq x y z
N MET A 1 -0.51 -30.99 -21.38
CA MET A 1 0.51 -30.05 -20.85
C MET A 1 0.12 -29.81 -19.40
N PRO A 2 0.95 -30.17 -18.40
CA PRO A 2 0.57 -30.00 -17.01
C PRO A 2 0.42 -28.51 -16.69
N GLU A 3 -0.68 -28.17 -16.01
CA GLU A 3 -0.99 -26.82 -15.56
C GLU A 3 -0.44 -26.64 -14.16
N ILE A 4 0.46 -25.68 -13.97
CA ILE A 4 1.04 -25.36 -12.65
C ILE A 4 0.27 -24.16 -12.12
N GLY A 5 -0.55 -24.38 -11.08
CA GLY A 5 -1.19 -23.32 -10.31
C GLY A 5 -0.27 -22.85 -9.18
N VAL A 6 -0.15 -21.54 -9.00
CA VAL A 6 0.56 -20.93 -7.89
C VAL A 6 -0.41 -20.03 -7.13
N GLU A 7 -0.62 -20.32 -5.85
CA GLU A 7 -1.38 -19.46 -4.95
C GLU A 7 -0.41 -18.49 -4.25
N ILE A 8 -0.74 -17.20 -4.27
CA ILE A 8 0.10 -16.14 -3.70
C ILE A 8 -0.77 -15.31 -2.77
N GLU A 9 -0.33 -15.18 -1.52
CA GLU A 9 -0.92 -14.26 -0.55
C GLU A 9 -0.10 -12.98 -0.47
N ILE A 10 -0.78 -11.83 -0.47
CA ILE A 10 -0.14 -10.51 -0.45
C ILE A 10 -0.59 -9.77 0.81
N TYR A 11 0.39 -9.27 1.56
CA TYR A 11 0.19 -8.56 2.81
C TYR A 11 0.81 -7.18 2.74
N CYS A 12 0.18 -6.21 3.41
CA CYS A 12 0.73 -4.89 3.64
C CYS A 12 1.83 -4.95 4.73
N VAL A 13 2.71 -3.97 4.78
CA VAL A 13 3.74 -3.84 5.82
C VAL A 13 3.16 -3.79 7.24
N CYS A 14 1.93 -3.31 7.38
CA CYS A 14 1.21 -3.29 8.67
C CYS A 14 0.58 -4.64 9.05
N GLY A 15 0.73 -5.68 8.22
CA GLY A 15 0.19 -7.02 8.45
C GLY A 15 -1.24 -7.25 7.94
N ASN A 16 -1.92 -6.24 7.39
CA ASN A 16 -3.24 -6.45 6.77
C ASN A 16 -3.12 -7.22 5.44
N GLY A 17 -4.01 -8.18 5.21
CA GLY A 17 -4.14 -8.84 3.90
C GLY A 17 -4.64 -7.87 2.82
N LEU A 18 -4.09 -7.99 1.61
CA LEU A 18 -4.35 -7.13 0.45
C LEU A 18 -5.09 -7.86 -0.68
N CYS A 19 -5.76 -8.98 -0.39
CA CYS A 19 -6.40 -9.81 -1.42
C CYS A 19 -7.44 -9.04 -2.27
N ASN A 20 -8.18 -8.10 -1.68
CA ASN A 20 -9.16 -7.27 -2.40
C ASN A 20 -8.58 -5.99 -3.01
N GLN A 21 -7.27 -5.78 -2.85
CA GLN A 21 -6.52 -4.61 -3.31
C GLN A 21 -5.39 -5.03 -4.26
N THR A 22 -5.44 -6.26 -4.76
CA THR A 22 -4.47 -6.80 -5.70
C THR A 22 -5.19 -7.16 -7.00
N SER A 23 -4.64 -6.71 -8.12
CA SER A 23 -5.01 -7.19 -9.45
C SER A 23 -3.82 -7.85 -10.14
N ALA A 24 -4.08 -8.96 -10.82
CA ALA A 24 -3.11 -9.62 -11.68
C ALA A 24 -3.28 -9.11 -13.11
N GLY A 25 -2.17 -8.89 -13.81
CA GLY A 25 -2.19 -8.45 -15.19
C GLY A 25 -0.87 -8.68 -15.90
N THR A 26 -0.71 -8.04 -17.05
CA THR A 26 0.52 -8.09 -17.83
C THR A 26 0.97 -6.69 -18.20
N LYS A 27 2.22 -6.35 -17.89
CA LYS A 27 2.86 -5.08 -18.28
C LYS A 27 4.13 -5.39 -19.07
N TYR A 28 4.28 -4.82 -20.26
CA TYR A 28 5.40 -5.11 -21.18
C TYR A 28 5.61 -6.62 -21.43
N ASN A 29 4.53 -7.37 -21.68
CA ASN A 29 4.53 -8.84 -21.84
C ASN A 29 5.07 -9.63 -20.63
N ARG A 30 5.08 -9.05 -19.42
CA ARG A 30 5.45 -9.76 -18.19
C ARG A 30 4.27 -9.81 -17.23
N PRO A 31 3.97 -10.96 -16.58
CA PRO A 31 3.00 -11.04 -15.51
C PRO A 31 3.38 -10.08 -14.38
N CYS A 32 2.43 -9.32 -13.89
CA CYS A 32 2.63 -8.39 -12.79
C CYS A 32 1.42 -8.36 -11.87
N PHE A 33 1.68 -8.06 -10.60
CA PHE A 33 0.66 -7.73 -9.63
C PHE A 33 0.66 -6.22 -9.41
N THR A 34 -0.51 -5.60 -9.46
CA THR A 34 -0.72 -4.24 -9.02
C THR A 34 -1.42 -4.29 -7.67
N VAL A 35 -0.83 -3.66 -6.67
CA VAL A 35 -1.27 -3.70 -5.29
C VAL A 35 -1.53 -2.27 -4.82
N ASP A 36 -2.75 -2.00 -4.39
CA ASP A 36 -3.11 -0.72 -3.79
C ASP A 36 -2.71 -0.69 -2.30
N PRO A 37 -2.36 0.49 -1.76
CA PRO A 37 -2.04 0.63 -0.34
C PRO A 37 -3.26 0.30 0.54
N CYS A 38 -3.05 -0.35 1.68
CA CYS A 38 -4.15 -0.59 2.61
C CYS A 38 -4.69 0.71 3.21
N GLU A 39 -6.00 0.76 3.43
CA GLU A 39 -6.70 1.92 4.01
C GLU A 39 -6.06 2.36 5.33
N LYS A 40 -5.69 1.43 6.21
CA LYS A 40 -5.04 1.77 7.48
C LYS A 40 -3.71 2.51 7.30
N CYS A 41 -2.92 2.14 6.29
CA CYS A 41 -1.66 2.84 5.99
C CYS A 41 -1.91 4.20 5.35
N ILE A 42 -2.95 4.33 4.52
CA ILE A 42 -3.38 5.61 3.95
C ILE A 42 -3.80 6.56 5.08
N ASP A 43 -4.63 6.09 6.01
CA ASP A 43 -5.07 6.88 7.17
C ASP A 43 -3.90 7.27 8.06
N ALA A 44 -3.03 6.33 8.42
CA ALA A 44 -1.84 6.63 9.23
C ALA A 44 -0.90 7.65 8.57
N ALA A 45 -0.72 7.57 7.25
CA ALA A 45 0.08 8.54 6.50
C ALA A 45 -0.58 9.93 6.47
N ARG A 46 -1.92 9.99 6.33
CA ARG A 46 -2.68 11.25 6.39
C ARG A 46 -2.53 11.90 7.77
N ASP A 47 -2.73 11.12 8.84
CA ASP A 47 -2.68 11.62 10.21
C ASP A 47 -1.27 12.11 10.54
N LYS A 48 -0.24 11.36 10.15
CA LYS A 48 1.16 11.77 10.27
C LYS A 48 1.44 13.09 9.55
N GLY A 49 1.01 13.22 8.28
CA GLY A 49 1.20 14.45 7.52
C GLY A 49 0.47 15.64 8.14
N TYR A 50 -0.71 15.41 8.74
CA TYR A 50 -1.45 16.44 9.46
C TYR A 50 -0.71 16.90 10.72
N SER A 51 -0.18 15.98 11.52
CA SER A 51 0.62 16.29 12.71
C SER A 51 1.91 17.03 12.36
N GLU A 52 2.69 16.54 11.39
CA GLU A 52 3.91 17.21 10.92
C GLU A 52 3.63 18.61 10.36
N GLY A 53 2.48 18.76 9.69
CA GLY A 53 1.97 20.05 9.26
C GLY A 53 1.71 20.98 10.43
N GLN A 54 1.00 20.55 11.47
CA GLN A 54 0.73 21.38 12.66
C GLN A 54 2.01 21.78 13.42
N ASP A 55 2.93 20.83 13.58
CA ASP A 55 4.21 21.08 14.25
C ASP A 55 5.07 22.11 13.50
N SER A 56 4.99 22.14 12.17
CA SER A 56 5.73 23.09 11.35
C SER A 56 5.12 24.49 11.29
N VAL A 57 3.80 24.67 11.52
CA VAL A 57 3.19 26.01 11.64
C VAL A 57 3.31 26.60 13.05
N GLY A 58 3.59 25.76 14.06
CA GLY A 58 3.72 26.18 15.47
C GLY A 58 5.11 26.69 15.89
N HIS A 59 6.12 26.66 15.00
CA HIS A 59 7.49 27.03 15.35
C HIS A 59 8.07 28.15 14.45
N GLN A 60 7.42 29.30 14.46
CA GLN A 60 8.05 30.60 14.23
C GLN A 60 7.62 31.56 15.34
N GLY A 61 8.38 31.60 16.44
CA GLY A 61 8.13 32.53 17.53
C GLY A 61 8.80 32.12 18.83
N GLY A 62 10.12 32.29 18.89
CA GLY A 62 10.94 32.14 20.09
C GLY A 62 12.32 32.73 19.87
#